data_AF-A0A1S1N0T7-F1
#
_entry.id   AF-A0A1S1N0T7-F1
#
_cell.length_a   1.000
_cell.length_b   1.000
_cell.length_c   1.000
_cell.angle_alpha   90.00
_cell.angle_beta   90.00
_cell.angle_gamma   90.00
#
_symmetry.space_group_name_H-M   'P 1'
#
loop_
_entity.id
_entity.type
_entity.pdbx_description
1 polymer ?
#
loop_
_entity_poly.entity_id
_entity_poly.type
_entity_poly.pdbx_seq_one_letter_code
_entity_poly.pdbx_strand_id
1 'polypeptide(L)' 'MTRNQRYELTMKNRGLSKRTLWLPDRCECEIKQMVEFLIENPDFIPAMARDLKTGRLKKCID' A
#
# COMPACT_ATOMS: atom_id res chain seq x y z
N MET A 1 -24.04 -7.84 -11.22
CA MET A 1 -22.90 -7.59 -10.31
C MET A 1 -23.24 -6.50 -9.31
N THR A 2 -22.91 -6.72 -8.04
CA THR A 2 -22.98 -5.68 -7.01
C THR A 2 -22.01 -4.54 -7.31
N ARG A 3 -22.18 -3.38 -6.67
CA ARG A 3 -21.24 -2.25 -6.77
C ARG A 3 -19.80 -2.68 -6.43
N ASN A 4 -19.65 -3.49 -5.37
CA ASN A 4 -18.34 -4.01 -4.95
C ASN A 4 -17.73 -4.98 -5.99
N GLN A 5 -18.54 -5.88 -6.55
CA GLN A 5 -18.04 -6.79 -7.60
C GLN A 5 -17.55 -6.03 -8.84
N ARG A 6 -18.25 -4.96 -9.24
CA ARG A 6 -17.80 -4.08 -10.34
C ARG A 6 -16.48 -3.38 -10.01
N TYR A 7 -16.37 -2.81 -8.82
CA TYR A 7 -15.13 -2.17 -8.35
C TYR A 7 -13.95 -3.13 -8.36
N GLU A 8 -14.12 -4.34 -7.79
CA GLU A 8 -13.05 -5.33 -7.75
C GLU A 8 -12.64 -5.82 -9.14
N LEU A 9 -13.60 -6.00 -10.06
CA LEU A 9 -13.30 -6.33 -11.45
C LEU A 9 -12.48 -5.21 -12.12
N THR A 10 -12.88 -3.95 -11.95
CA THR A 10 -12.15 -2.80 -12.50
C THR A 10 -10.71 -2.75 -11.96
N MET A 11 -10.50 -2.97 -10.67
CA MET A 11 -9.15 -2.98 -10.09
C MET A 11 -8.30 -4.15 -10.61
N LYS A 12 -8.88 -5.34 -10.74
CA LYS A 12 -8.19 -6.50 -11.36
C LYS A 12 -7.81 -6.21 -12.81
N ASN A 13 -8.69 -5.58 -13.58
CA ASN A 13 -8.40 -5.20 -14.97
C ASN A 13 -7.29 -4.14 -15.09
N ARG A 14 -7.03 -3.37 -14.03
CA ARG A 14 -5.87 -2.46 -13.91
C ARG A 14 -4.58 -3.19 -13.50
N GLY A 15 -4.59 -4.52 -13.39
CA GLY A 15 -3.45 -5.32 -12.95
C GLY A 15 -3.26 -5.38 -11.42
N LEU A 16 -4.22 -4.88 -10.64
CA LEU A 16 -4.11 -4.84 -9.17
C LEU A 16 -4.60 -6.13 -8.53
N SER A 17 -3.93 -6.54 -7.46
CA SER A 17 -4.31 -7.70 -6.66
C SER A 17 -4.75 -7.30 -5.25
N LYS A 18 -5.84 -7.90 -4.76
CA LYS A 18 -6.31 -7.68 -3.38
C LYS A 18 -5.54 -8.60 -2.43
N ARG A 19 -5.02 -8.04 -1.35
CA ARG A 19 -4.33 -8.73 -0.26
C ARG A 19 -4.84 -8.23 1.08
N THR A 20 -4.91 -9.11 2.08
CA THR A 20 -5.25 -8.76 3.45
C THR A 20 -3.97 -8.67 4.26
N LEU A 21 -3.77 -7.56 4.98
CA LEU A 21 -2.61 -7.30 5.82
C LEU A 21 -3.07 -6.91 7.22
N TRP A 22 -2.31 -7.33 8.24
CA TRP A 22 -2.44 -6.81 9.60
C TRP A 22 -1.39 -5.71 9.79
N LEU A 23 -1.80 -4.54 10.27
CA LEU A 23 -0.94 -3.36 10.41
C LEU A 23 -1.29 -2.57 11.68
N PRO A 24 -0.33 -1.85 12.28
CA PRO A 24 -0.63 -0.93 13.37
C PRO A 24 -1.55 0.23 12.94
N ASP A 25 -2.61 0.50 13.69
CA ASP A 25 -3.61 1.55 13.37
C ASP A 25 -2.98 2.92 13.04
N ARG A 26 -1.95 3.29 13.81
CA ARG A 26 -1.25 4.58 13.67
C ARG A 26 -0.48 4.78 12.36
N CYS A 27 -0.29 3.74 11.55
CA CYS A 27 0.40 3.86 10.26
C CYS A 27 -0.51 3.53 9.07
N GLU A 28 -1.81 3.33 9.29
CA GLU A 28 -2.75 2.96 8.22
C GLU A 28 -2.78 4.00 7.09
N CYS A 29 -2.80 5.29 7.44
CA CYS A 29 -2.86 6.39 6.47
C CYS A 29 -1.64 6.38 5.54
N GLU A 30 -0.45 6.24 6.13
CA GLU A 30 0.85 6.27 5.46
C GLU A 30 1.02 5.05 4.56
N ILE A 31 0.59 3.87 5.00
CA ILE A 31 0.62 2.66 4.19
C ILE A 31 -0.34 2.76 3.01
N LYS A 32 -1.55 3.33 3.19
CA LYS A 32 -2.49 3.57 2.10
C LYS A 32 -1.91 4.52 1.06
N GLN A 33 -1.35 5.64 1.48
CA GLN A 33 -0.70 6.61 0.58
C GLN A 33 0.48 5.99 -0.17
N MET A 34 1.31 5.19 0.51
CA MET A 34 2.40 4.46 -0.13
C MET A 34 1.87 3.49 -1.20
N VAL A 35 0.81 2.74 -0.91
CA VAL A 35 0.21 1.81 -1.90
C VAL A 35 -0.35 2.58 -3.10
N GLU A 36 -1.04 3.70 -2.89
CA GLU A 36 -1.53 4.56 -3.99
C GLU A 36 -0.38 5.06 -4.87
N PHE A 37 0.73 5.51 -4.26
CA PHE A 37 1.92 5.91 -5.00
C PHE A 37 2.49 4.78 -5.87
N LEU A 38 2.58 3.55 -5.34
CA LEU A 38 3.11 2.40 -6.08
C LEU A 38 2.19 1.94 -7.22
N ILE A 39 0.87 2.15 -7.10
CA ILE A 39 -0.08 1.88 -8.17
C ILE A 39 0.18 2.79 -9.38
N GLU A 40 0.57 4.04 -9.13
CA GLU A 40 0.89 5.02 -10.18
C GLU A 40 2.34 4.90 -10.68
N ASN A 41 3.23 4.26 -9.89
CA ASN A 41 4.66 4.16 -10.14
C ASN A 41 5.15 2.71 -9.97
N PRO A 42 4.84 1.79 -10.92
CA PRO A 42 5.03 0.35 -10.74
C PRO A 42 6.49 -0.11 -10.67
N ASP A 43 7.44 0.72 -11.11
CA ASP A 43 8.88 0.42 -11.06
C ASP A 43 9.53 0.78 -9.71
N PHE A 44 8.76 1.34 -8.77
CA PHE A 44 9.22 1.64 -7.42
C PHE A 44 8.83 0.53 -6.45
N ILE A 45 9.64 0.35 -5.41
CA ILE A 45 9.32 -0.53 -4.27
C ILE A 45 9.66 0.18 -2.96
N PRO A 46 8.95 -0.13 -1.85
CA PRO A 46 9.34 0.36 -0.53
C PRO A 46 10.72 -0.18 -0.14
N ALA A 47 11.62 0.71 0.30
CA ALA A 47 12.97 0.32 0.75
C ALA A 47 13.27 0.73 2.19
N MET A 48 12.57 1.74 2.72
CA MET A 48 12.81 2.32 4.03
C MET A 48 11.49 2.60 4.74
N ALA A 49 11.46 2.41 6.05
CA ALA A 49 10.38 2.84 6.92
C ALA A 49 10.85 4.00 7.80
N ARG A 50 9.94 4.93 8.07
CA ARG A 50 10.19 6.05 8.99
C ARG A 50 9.78 5.68 10.40
N ASP A 51 10.67 5.90 11.36
CA ASP A 51 10.33 5.89 12.77
C ASP A 51 9.46 7.12 13.10
N LEU A 52 8.23 6.90 13.55
CA LEU A 52 7.30 7.98 13.89
C LEU A 52 7.72 8.77 15.13
N LYS A 53 8.55 8.22 16.01
CA LYS A 53 9.04 8.91 17.22
C LYS A 53 10.27 9.76 16.93
N THR A 54 11.23 9.19 16.20
CA THR A 54 12.54 9.82 15.98
C THR A 54 12.68 10.48 14.61
N GLY A 55 11.78 10.19 13.68
CA GLY A 55 11.84 10.63 12.28
C GLY A 55 12.90 9.92 11.44
N ARG A 56 13.72 9.04 12.03
CA ARG A 56 14.81 8.36 11.32
C ARG A 56 14.27 7.32 10.34
N LEU A 57 14.95 7.20 9.21
CA LEU A 57 14.66 6.15 8.24
C LEU A 57 15.47 4.89 8.57
N LYS A 58 14.81 3.73 8.57
CA LYS A 58 15.46 2.43 8.70
C LYS A 58 15.11 1.59 7.48
N LYS A 59 16.10 0.84 6.97
CA LYS A 59 15.89 -0.08 5.85
C LYS A 59 14.80 -1.10 6.20
N CYS A 60 13.82 -1.24 5.32
CA CYS A 60 12.89 -2.37 5.34
C CYS A 60 13.70 -3.58 4.93
N ILE A 61 14.13 -4.36 5.92
CA ILE A 61 14.81 -5.63 5.72
C ILE A 61 13.76 -6.71 5.50
N ASP A 62 14.06 -7.62 4.57
CA ASP A 62 13.40 -8.91 4.40
C ASP A 62 13.90 -9.90 5.46
#